data_AF-W2I8C6-F1
#
_entry.id   AF-W2I8C6-F1
#
_cell.length_a   1.000
_cell.length_b   1.000
_cell.length_c   1.000
_cell.angle_alpha   90.00
_cell.angle_beta   90.00
_cell.angle_gamma   90.00
#
_symmetry.space_group_name_H-M   'P 1'
#
loop_
_entity.id
_entity.type
_entity.pdbx_description
1 polymer ?
#
loop_
_entity_poly.entity_id
_entity_poly.type
_entity_poly.pdbx_seq_one_letter_code
_entity_poly.pdbx_strand_id
1 'polypeptide(L)'
;MRVSSRAGGGSSGSAQQLKSNCCRVTLDAAKCPQIFQYHINVVSGGDTTSTMSEGAENKGRRQPGGRRLVKSLLRQVVIDAMEQHPNSFGEISIAYDGSNTLFSPSALPIPDDGVVLNVRCSARNGYGLDPPGVNNGWSRPFTVNIELVKELDTNLLQTAFSDSTVNAKPLVYALDTIAKAGIVGRRVECRGNFFFSRLNPKDLNGGRVLYEGLC
;
A
#
# COMPACT_ATOMS: atom_id res chain seq x y z
N MET A 1 0.43 -10.80 -25.01
CA MET A 1 1.76 -11.38 -25.29
C MET A 1 1.93 -12.59 -24.38
N ARG A 2 1.87 -13.82 -24.90
CA ARG A 2 2.17 -15.04 -24.13
C ARG A 2 3.69 -15.23 -24.15
N VAL A 3 4.31 -15.33 -22.98
CA VAL A 3 5.73 -15.67 -22.86
C VAL A 3 5.86 -17.18 -23.11
N SER A 4 6.81 -17.60 -23.95
CA SER A 4 7.06 -19.03 -24.19
C SER A 4 7.49 -19.70 -22.89
N SER A 5 7.02 -20.93 -22.67
CA SER A 5 7.49 -21.77 -21.56
C SER A 5 8.98 -22.09 -21.72
N ARG A 6 9.67 -22.27 -20.59
CA ARG A 6 11.08 -22.67 -20.57
C ARG A 6 11.19 -24.10 -21.13
N ALA A 7 11.96 -24.27 -22.21
CA ALA A 7 12.14 -25.57 -22.87
C ALA A 7 13.00 -26.58 -22.07
N GLY A 8 13.75 -26.11 -21.06
CA GLY A 8 14.57 -26.95 -20.18
C GLY A 8 15.61 -26.15 -19.39
N GLY A 9 16.45 -26.86 -18.62
CA GLY A 9 17.67 -26.32 -18.01
C GLY A 9 18.87 -26.57 -18.92
N GLY A 10 19.79 -25.61 -19.02
CA GLY A 10 21.04 -25.80 -19.77
C GLY A 10 21.96 -26.81 -19.08
N SER A 11 22.57 -27.70 -19.85
CA SER A 11 23.47 -28.77 -19.36
C SER A 11 24.95 -28.55 -19.72
N SER A 12 25.27 -27.50 -20.46
CA SER A 12 26.63 -27.18 -20.88
C SER A 12 27.41 -26.43 -19.78
N GLY A 13 28.68 -26.79 -19.60
CA GLY A 13 29.60 -26.10 -18.68
C GLY A 13 29.83 -26.86 -17.37
N SER A 14 30.83 -26.40 -16.60
CA SER A 14 31.11 -26.95 -15.28
C SER A 14 30.19 -26.32 -14.22
N ALA A 15 29.77 -27.12 -13.24
CA ALA A 15 28.93 -26.65 -12.15
C ALA A 15 29.73 -25.76 -11.18
N GLN A 16 29.14 -24.63 -10.80
CA GLN A 16 29.69 -23.72 -9.80
C GLN A 16 28.63 -23.42 -8.73
N GLN A 17 29.02 -23.40 -7.46
CA GLN A 17 28.15 -22.94 -6.38
C GLN A 17 28.13 -21.42 -6.33
N LEU A 18 26.92 -20.85 -6.36
CA LEU A 18 26.70 -19.41 -6.30
C LEU A 18 25.90 -19.04 -5.05
N LYS A 19 26.24 -17.90 -4.46
CA LYS A 19 25.40 -17.24 -3.46
C LYS A 19 24.56 -16.18 -4.18
N SER A 20 23.27 -16.17 -3.90
CA SER A 20 22.34 -15.16 -4.38
C SER A 20 21.93 -14.26 -3.22
N ASN A 21 21.61 -13.00 -3.51
CA ASN A 21 20.95 -12.08 -2.57
C ASN A 21 19.44 -12.37 -2.41
N CYS A 22 18.94 -13.46 -2.99
CA CYS A 22 17.57 -13.92 -2.80
C CYS A 22 17.39 -14.61 -1.44
N CYS A 23 16.48 -14.08 -0.62
CA CYS A 23 16.01 -14.74 0.59
C CYS A 23 14.77 -15.60 0.28
N ARG A 24 14.74 -16.82 0.80
CA ARG A 24 13.54 -17.66 0.70
C ARG A 24 12.48 -17.13 1.66
N VAL A 25 11.33 -16.74 1.11
CA VAL A 25 10.15 -16.38 1.88
C VAL A 25 9.25 -17.61 1.99
N THR A 26 8.77 -17.89 3.19
CA THR A 26 7.81 -18.96 3.45
C THR A 26 6.50 -18.36 3.91
N LEU A 27 5.41 -18.75 3.25
CA LEU A 27 4.07 -18.38 3.64
C LEU A 27 3.39 -19.60 4.27
N ASP A 28 2.84 -19.42 5.48
CA ASP A 28 2.06 -20.45 6.17
C ASP A 28 0.58 -20.29 5.78
N ALA A 29 0.17 -20.97 4.71
CA ALA A 29 -1.20 -20.90 4.20
C ALA A 29 -2.23 -21.45 5.20
N ALA A 30 -1.82 -22.31 6.14
CA ALA A 30 -2.73 -22.81 7.18
C ALA A 30 -3.10 -21.70 8.18
N LYS A 31 -2.19 -20.75 8.43
CA LYS A 31 -2.44 -19.59 9.30
C LYS A 31 -3.07 -18.41 8.58
N CYS A 32 -2.78 -18.27 7.29
CA CYS A 32 -3.29 -17.19 6.45
C CYS A 32 -3.76 -17.77 5.11
N PRO A 33 -4.96 -18.36 5.07
CA PRO A 33 -5.48 -18.98 3.85
C PRO A 33 -5.89 -17.94 2.82
N GLN A 34 -6.25 -16.74 3.26
CA GLN A 34 -6.73 -15.66 2.42
C GLN A 34 -6.13 -14.33 2.85
N ILE A 35 -5.93 -13.44 1.87
CA ILE A 35 -5.64 -12.03 2.09
C ILE A 35 -6.79 -11.21 1.52
N PHE A 36 -7.36 -10.33 2.32
CA PHE A 36 -8.46 -9.48 1.93
C PHE A 36 -7.91 -8.17 1.38
N GLN A 37 -8.33 -7.81 0.17
CA GLN A 37 -7.93 -6.60 -0.52
C GLN A 37 -9.09 -5.61 -0.56
N TYR A 38 -8.83 -4.40 -0.07
CA TYR A 38 -9.79 -3.30 -0.06
C TYR A 38 -9.32 -2.16 -0.95
N HIS A 39 -10.24 -1.52 -1.63
CA HIS A 39 -10.01 -0.23 -2.25
C HIS A 39 -10.21 0.87 -1.22
N ILE A 40 -9.30 1.84 -1.19
CA ILE A 40 -9.42 3.03 -0.35
C ILE A 40 -9.34 4.29 -1.21
N ASN A 41 -10.30 5.18 -1.01
CA ASN A 41 -10.34 6.49 -1.64
C ASN A 41 -10.35 7.58 -0.57
N VAL A 42 -9.45 8.55 -0.71
CA VAL A 42 -9.30 9.66 0.25
C VAL A 42 -9.60 10.97 -0.46
N VAL A 43 -10.59 11.69 0.04
CA VAL A 43 -11.02 12.98 -0.51
C VAL A 43 -10.84 14.05 0.56
N SER A 44 -10.23 15.19 0.20
CA SER A 44 -10.14 16.35 1.09
C SER A 44 -11.54 16.93 1.26
N GLY A 45 -11.98 17.11 2.51
CA GLY A 45 -13.24 17.74 2.81
C GLY A 45 -13.22 19.22 2.45
N GLY A 46 -13.92 19.58 1.39
CA GLY A 46 -14.41 20.93 1.12
C GLY A 46 -15.86 20.77 0.68
N ASP A 47 -16.78 21.30 1.48
CA ASP A 47 -18.25 21.35 1.31
C ASP A 47 -18.83 20.49 0.19
N THR A 48 -19.29 19.28 0.53
CA THR A 48 -20.26 18.53 -0.28
C THR A 48 -21.63 19.22 -0.20
N THR A 49 -21.78 20.35 -0.88
CA THR A 49 -23.04 20.86 -1.40
C THR A 49 -22.91 20.94 -2.92
N SER A 50 -22.96 19.78 -3.56
CA SER A 50 -23.20 19.67 -5.00
C SER A 50 -24.31 18.67 -5.19
N THR A 51 -25.52 19.23 -5.13
CA THR A 51 -26.79 18.78 -5.70
C THR A 51 -26.78 17.41 -6.35
N MET A 52 -27.58 16.51 -5.78
CA MET A 52 -28.16 15.37 -6.48
C MET A 52 -28.65 15.84 -7.86
N SER A 53 -28.14 15.22 -8.92
CA SER A 53 -28.80 15.21 -10.23
C SER A 53 -28.78 13.77 -10.70
N GLU A 54 -29.97 13.19 -10.69
CA GLU A 54 -30.29 11.87 -11.22
C GLU A 54 -29.86 11.77 -12.70
N GLY A 55 -29.41 10.58 -13.08
CA GLY A 55 -29.31 10.15 -14.47
C GLY A 55 -28.04 10.55 -15.20
N ALA A 56 -27.00 9.71 -15.13
CA ALA A 56 -26.11 9.46 -16.28
C ALA A 56 -25.22 8.24 -16.02
N GLU A 57 -25.18 7.37 -17.02
CA GLU A 57 -24.48 6.11 -17.08
C GLU A 57 -22.99 6.18 -16.73
N ASN A 58 -22.59 5.15 -15.98
CA ASN A 58 -21.28 4.53 -15.82
C ASN A 58 -20.21 4.86 -16.90
N LYS A 59 -19.55 6.02 -16.82
CA LYS A 59 -18.22 6.28 -17.42
C LYS A 59 -17.38 7.19 -16.52
N GLY A 60 -16.29 6.61 -16.01
CA GLY A 60 -15.19 7.23 -15.24
C GLY A 60 -15.25 8.74 -15.00
N ARG A 61 -15.87 9.17 -13.90
CA ARG A 61 -15.72 10.53 -13.39
C ARG A 61 -14.33 10.69 -12.77
N ARG A 62 -13.36 11.17 -13.56
CA ARG A 62 -12.26 11.96 -13.01
C ARG A 62 -12.88 13.22 -12.41
N GLN A 63 -12.81 13.35 -11.09
CA GLN A 63 -13.25 14.58 -10.43
C GLN A 63 -12.43 15.79 -10.93
N PRO A 64 -13.04 16.99 -10.97
CA PRO A 64 -12.40 18.18 -11.50
C PRO A 64 -11.31 18.69 -10.53
N GLY A 65 -10.10 18.91 -11.05
CA GLY A 65 -9.19 19.96 -10.56
C GLY A 65 -8.37 19.76 -9.26
N GLY A 66 -8.51 18.68 -8.50
CA GLY A 66 -7.70 18.45 -7.30
C GLY A 66 -6.32 17.85 -7.63
N ARG A 67 -5.21 18.50 -7.25
CA ARG A 67 -3.89 17.84 -7.24
C ARG A 67 -3.99 16.59 -6.37
N ARG A 68 -3.49 15.44 -6.85
CA ARG A 68 -3.40 14.22 -6.02
C ARG A 68 -2.67 14.56 -4.72
N LEU A 69 -3.27 14.16 -3.60
CA LEU A 69 -2.63 14.28 -2.29
C LEU A 69 -1.26 13.60 -2.35
N VAL A 70 -0.25 14.22 -1.72
CA VAL A 70 1.08 13.62 -1.63
C VAL A 70 1.01 12.34 -0.80
N LYS A 71 1.80 11.33 -1.18
CA LYS A 71 1.74 9.99 -0.56
C LYS A 71 1.93 10.01 0.96
N SER A 72 2.79 10.90 1.47
CA SER A 72 3.03 11.10 2.89
C SER A 72 1.78 11.58 3.63
N LEU A 73 1.01 12.50 3.04
CA LEU A 73 -0.26 12.95 3.59
C LEU A 73 -1.31 11.83 3.54
N LEU A 74 -1.43 11.11 2.42
CA LEU A 74 -2.33 9.97 2.31
C LEU A 74 -2.07 8.92 3.39
N ARG A 75 -0.80 8.54 3.59
CA ARG A 75 -0.41 7.62 4.66
C ARG A 75 -0.82 8.13 6.04
N GLN A 76 -0.61 9.42 6.31
CA GLN A 76 -1.02 9.99 7.59
C GLN A 76 -2.53 9.95 7.78
N VAL A 77 -3.31 10.34 6.77
CA VAL A 77 -4.79 10.28 6.84
C VAL A 77 -5.29 8.86 7.09
N VAL A 78 -4.68 7.85 6.45
CA VAL A 78 -5.05 6.44 6.65
C VAL A 78 -4.68 5.95 8.05
N ILE A 79 -3.51 6.35 8.58
CA ILE A 79 -3.12 6.05 9.97
C ILE A 79 -4.11 6.68 10.94
N ASP A 80 -4.43 7.97 10.74
CA ASP A 80 -5.40 8.70 11.57
C ASP A 80 -6.80 8.06 11.48
N ALA A 81 -7.18 7.50 10.33
CA ALA A 81 -8.44 6.77 10.16
C ALA A 81 -8.48 5.52 11.05
N MET A 82 -7.40 4.74 11.06
CA MET A 82 -7.26 3.54 11.89
C MET A 82 -7.31 3.87 13.39
N GLU A 83 -6.70 4.98 13.80
CA GLU A 83 -6.69 5.43 15.19
C GLU A 83 -8.04 6.02 15.64
N GLN A 84 -8.73 6.76 14.78
CA GLN A 84 -10.00 7.42 15.11
C GLN A 84 -11.22 6.50 15.00
N HIS A 85 -11.16 5.45 14.17
CA HIS A 85 -12.26 4.54 13.90
C HIS A 85 -11.90 3.07 14.18
N PRO A 86 -11.45 2.72 15.40
CA PRO A 86 -10.96 1.38 15.70
C PRO A 86 -12.01 0.28 15.44
N ASN A 87 -13.30 0.59 15.59
CA ASN A 87 -14.40 -0.36 15.34
C ASN A 87 -14.51 -0.80 13.87
N SER A 88 -14.02 0.01 12.92
CA SER A 88 -14.03 -0.30 11.49
C SER A 88 -12.80 -1.11 11.05
N PHE A 89 -11.79 -1.23 11.91
CA PHE A 89 -10.54 -1.93 11.58
C PHE A 89 -10.26 -3.12 12.50
N GLY A 90 -10.81 -3.13 13.72
CA GLY A 90 -10.54 -4.13 14.75
C GLY A 90 -9.07 -4.14 15.19
N GLU A 91 -8.68 -5.18 15.92
CA GLU A 91 -7.27 -5.45 16.26
C GLU A 91 -6.56 -6.21 15.12
N ILE A 92 -6.78 -5.76 13.88
CA ILE A 92 -6.26 -6.40 12.67
C ILE A 92 -5.04 -5.62 12.17
N SER A 93 -3.95 -6.33 11.89
CA SER A 93 -2.78 -5.72 11.25
C SER A 93 -3.06 -5.44 9.77
N ILE A 94 -3.03 -4.17 9.38
CA ILE A 94 -3.36 -3.73 8.02
C ILE A 94 -2.13 -3.21 7.30
N ALA A 95 -1.95 -3.64 6.06
CA ALA A 95 -0.93 -3.15 5.16
C ALA A 95 -1.51 -2.16 4.15
N TYR A 96 -0.95 -0.94 4.09
CA TYR A 96 -1.35 0.11 3.15
C TYR A 96 -0.27 0.39 2.11
N ASP A 97 -0.63 0.33 0.83
CA ASP A 97 0.30 0.57 -0.28
C ASP A 97 0.78 2.02 -0.39
N GLY A 98 0.13 2.96 0.30
CA GLY A 98 0.43 4.40 0.20
C GLY A 98 -0.26 5.09 -0.98
N SER A 99 -1.24 4.43 -1.58
CA SER A 99 -2.05 4.90 -2.69
C SER A 99 -3.52 4.62 -2.40
N ASN A 100 -4.06 3.49 -2.85
CA ASN A 100 -5.50 3.23 -2.88
C ASN A 100 -5.86 1.78 -2.53
N THR A 101 -4.93 1.03 -1.93
CA THR A 101 -5.18 -0.37 -1.57
C THR A 101 -4.76 -0.66 -0.14
N LEU A 102 -5.67 -1.30 0.62
CA LEU A 102 -5.38 -1.92 1.91
C LEU A 102 -5.40 -3.44 1.76
N PHE A 103 -4.57 -4.11 2.56
CA PHE A 103 -4.56 -5.56 2.70
C PHE A 103 -4.67 -5.94 4.17
N SER A 104 -5.46 -6.96 4.47
CA SER A 104 -5.56 -7.52 5.81
C SER A 104 -5.57 -9.06 5.78
N PRO A 105 -5.12 -9.72 6.86
CA PRO A 105 -5.13 -11.18 6.97
C PRO A 105 -6.53 -11.76 7.27
N SER A 106 -7.48 -10.91 7.64
CA SER A 106 -8.87 -11.27 7.95
C SER A 106 -9.82 -10.17 7.47
N ALA A 107 -11.09 -10.52 7.25
CA ALA A 107 -12.12 -9.55 6.91
C ALA A 107 -12.17 -8.42 7.95
N LEU A 108 -12.23 -7.18 7.48
CA LEU A 108 -12.41 -6.02 8.35
C LEU A 108 -13.87 -6.00 8.84
N PRO A 109 -14.14 -5.50 10.05
CA PRO A 109 -15.48 -5.37 10.62
C PRO A 109 -16.25 -4.19 9.98
N ILE A 110 -16.36 -4.19 8.65
CA ILE A 110 -17.08 -3.18 7.86
C ILE A 110 -18.19 -3.84 7.05
N PRO A 111 -19.24 -3.10 6.68
CA PRO A 111 -20.28 -3.59 5.79
C PRO A 111 -19.76 -4.00 4.40
N ASP A 112 -20.48 -4.91 3.73
CA ASP A 112 -20.13 -5.39 2.39
C ASP A 112 -20.20 -4.28 1.32
N ASP A 113 -21.08 -3.29 1.51
CA ASP A 113 -21.20 -2.09 0.67
C ASP A 113 -20.14 -1.02 0.99
N GLY A 114 -19.26 -1.30 1.95
CA GLY A 114 -18.15 -0.44 2.36
C GLY A 114 -18.50 0.50 3.50
N VAL A 115 -17.54 1.36 3.84
CA VAL A 115 -17.68 2.35 4.91
C VAL A 115 -17.12 3.70 4.48
N VAL A 116 -17.77 4.77 4.93
CA VAL A 116 -17.34 6.16 4.76
C VAL A 116 -16.97 6.73 6.11
N LEU A 117 -15.69 7.09 6.28
CA LEU A 117 -15.13 7.58 7.53
C LEU A 117 -14.78 9.07 7.40
N ASN A 118 -15.19 9.85 8.38
CA ASN A 118 -14.75 11.24 8.53
C ASN A 118 -13.50 11.26 9.40
N VAL A 119 -12.39 11.75 8.86
CA VAL A 119 -11.07 11.68 9.48
C VAL A 119 -10.50 13.07 9.62
N ARG A 120 -10.06 13.43 10.83
CA ARG A 120 -9.30 14.66 11.06
C ARG A 120 -7.82 14.36 10.94
N CYS A 121 -7.16 14.91 9.92
CA CYS A 121 -5.74 14.63 9.76
C CYS A 121 -4.92 15.33 10.83
N SER A 122 -4.00 14.59 11.45
CA SER A 122 -3.06 15.08 12.46
C SER A 122 -1.95 15.94 11.85
N ALA A 123 -1.58 15.71 10.58
CA ALA A 123 -0.59 16.51 9.86
C ALA A 123 -1.11 17.92 9.55
N ARG A 124 -0.43 18.94 10.06
CA ARG A 124 -0.85 20.35 9.93
C ARG A 124 -0.27 21.04 8.70
N ASN A 125 0.86 20.55 8.19
CA ASN A 125 1.56 21.14 7.05
C ASN A 125 0.95 20.82 5.66
N GLY A 126 -0.03 19.92 5.56
CA GLY A 126 -0.61 19.48 4.28
C GLY A 126 0.29 18.58 3.42
N TYR A 127 1.43 18.14 3.96
CA TYR A 127 2.40 17.24 3.33
C TYR A 127 2.61 15.93 4.11
N GLY A 128 1.97 15.72 5.27
CA GLY A 128 2.15 14.54 6.12
C GLY A 128 3.04 14.85 7.32
N LEU A 129 3.84 13.89 7.79
CA LEU A 129 4.71 14.01 8.99
C LEU A 129 5.28 15.44 9.16
N ASP A 130 4.86 16.10 10.23
CA ASP A 130 5.28 17.47 10.54
C ASP A 130 6.77 17.47 10.94
N PRO A 131 7.62 18.32 10.33
CA PRO A 131 8.96 18.55 10.83
C PRO A 131 8.88 19.09 12.28
N PRO A 132 9.78 18.65 13.19
CA PRO A 132 9.80 19.19 14.54
C PRO A 132 9.92 20.73 14.50
N GLY A 133 8.99 21.43 15.17
CA GLY A 133 8.96 22.88 15.26
C GLY A 133 8.00 23.61 14.30
N VAL A 134 7.33 22.91 13.38
CA VAL A 134 6.33 23.53 12.48
C VAL A 134 4.92 23.26 13.00
N ASN A 135 4.44 24.10 13.92
CA ASN A 135 3.07 24.06 14.45
C ASN A 135 2.08 24.96 13.68
N ASN A 136 2.41 25.33 12.44
CA ASN A 136 1.58 26.24 11.65
C ASN A 136 0.69 25.46 10.69
N GLY A 137 -0.60 25.35 11.01
CA GLY A 137 -1.62 24.77 10.15
C GLY A 137 -2.86 24.31 10.91
N TRP A 138 -3.98 24.19 10.19
CA TRP A 138 -5.25 23.68 10.73
C TRP A 138 -5.40 22.20 10.38
N SER A 139 -5.91 21.40 11.32
CA SER A 139 -6.31 20.02 11.03
C SER A 139 -7.40 20.03 9.96
N ARG A 140 -7.14 19.34 8.85
CA ARG A 140 -8.06 19.30 7.71
C ARG A 140 -8.94 18.06 7.80
N PRO A 141 -10.25 18.19 7.54
CA PRO A 141 -11.13 17.03 7.42
C PRO A 141 -10.87 16.30 6.10
N PHE A 142 -10.93 14.98 6.15
CA PHE A 142 -10.90 14.09 5.00
C PHE A 142 -12.06 13.10 5.10
N THR A 143 -12.55 12.69 3.95
CA THR A 143 -13.47 11.58 3.83
C THR A 143 -12.72 10.39 3.26
N VAL A 144 -12.76 9.27 3.96
CA VAL A 144 -12.08 8.02 3.61
C VAL A 144 -13.12 6.96 3.33
N ASN A 145 -13.18 6.49 2.09
CA ASN A 145 -14.09 5.42 1.67
C ASN A 145 -13.30 4.13 1.55
N ILE A 146 -13.80 3.04 2.13
CA ILE A 146 -13.16 1.73 2.15
C ILE A 146 -14.17 0.68 1.72
N GLU A 147 -13.80 -0.13 0.72
CA GLU A 147 -14.66 -1.15 0.14
C GLU A 147 -13.87 -2.44 -0.10
N LEU A 148 -14.43 -3.59 0.27
CA LEU A 148 -13.82 -4.89 -0.04
C LEU A 148 -13.90 -5.13 -1.56
N VAL A 149 -12.78 -5.46 -2.18
CA VAL A 149 -12.70 -5.71 -3.64
C VAL A 149 -12.46 -7.17 -3.95
N LYS A 150 -11.58 -7.83 -3.17
CA LYS A 150 -11.15 -9.18 -3.51
C LYS A 150 -10.64 -9.96 -2.30
N GLU A 151 -10.91 -11.26 -2.32
CA GLU A 151 -10.24 -12.25 -1.48
C GLU A 151 -9.17 -12.96 -2.31
N LEU A 152 -7.94 -12.98 -1.80
CA LEU A 152 -6.79 -13.58 -2.46
C LEU A 152 -6.42 -14.87 -1.74
N ASP A 153 -6.76 -16.01 -2.33
CA ASP A 153 -6.33 -17.33 -1.82
C ASP A 153 -4.82 -17.46 -1.92
N THR A 154 -4.17 -17.72 -0.79
CA THR A 154 -2.72 -17.80 -0.70
C THR A 154 -2.15 -19.08 -1.31
N ASN A 155 -2.96 -20.15 -1.43
CA ASN A 155 -2.55 -21.41 -2.06
C ASN A 155 -2.30 -21.24 -3.57
N LEU A 156 -2.84 -20.17 -4.18
CA LEU A 156 -2.64 -19.86 -5.59
C LEU A 156 -1.16 -19.73 -5.99
N LEU A 157 -0.27 -19.37 -5.06
CA LEU A 157 1.17 -19.35 -5.32
C LEU A 157 1.74 -20.74 -5.59
N GLN A 158 1.29 -21.77 -4.87
CA GLN A 158 1.75 -23.14 -5.09
C GLN A 158 1.32 -23.62 -6.47
N THR A 159 0.08 -23.34 -6.86
CA THR A 159 -0.42 -23.65 -8.20
C THR A 159 0.36 -22.91 -9.28
N ALA A 160 0.69 -21.63 -9.06
CA ALA A 160 1.44 -20.82 -10.02
C ALA A 160 2.89 -21.28 -10.24
N PHE A 161 3.49 -22.02 -9.31
CA PHE A 161 4.81 -22.64 -9.53
C PHE A 161 4.76 -23.81 -10.51
N SER A 162 3.64 -24.52 -10.57
CA SER A 162 3.43 -25.67 -11.47
C SER A 162 2.73 -25.29 -12.77
N ASP A 163 1.92 -24.24 -12.77
CA ASP A 163 1.14 -23.78 -13.92
C ASP A 163 1.36 -22.29 -14.20
N SER A 164 2.08 -22.02 -15.29
CA SER A 164 2.39 -20.66 -15.76
C SER A 164 1.19 -19.86 -16.28
N THR A 165 0.02 -20.49 -16.46
CA THR A 165 -1.21 -19.80 -16.90
C THR A 165 -1.93 -19.11 -15.75
N VAL A 166 -1.66 -19.52 -14.51
CA VAL A 166 -2.26 -18.94 -13.29
C VAL A 166 -1.69 -17.55 -13.04
N ASN A 167 -2.57 -16.55 -12.93
CA ASN A 167 -2.18 -15.17 -12.66
C ASN A 167 -1.97 -14.91 -11.17
N ALA A 168 -0.75 -15.15 -10.68
CA ALA A 168 -0.37 -14.85 -9.29
C ALA A 168 -0.06 -13.36 -9.03
N LYS A 169 -0.07 -12.48 -10.04
CA LYS A 169 0.35 -11.07 -9.88
C LYS A 169 -0.37 -10.32 -8.76
N PRO A 170 -1.71 -10.44 -8.59
CA PRO A 170 -2.39 -9.73 -7.51
C PRO A 170 -1.92 -10.16 -6.11
N LEU A 171 -1.69 -11.45 -5.92
CA LEU A 171 -1.21 -12.01 -4.66
C LEU A 171 0.26 -11.62 -4.40
N VAL A 172 1.11 -11.67 -5.43
CA VAL A 172 2.50 -11.19 -5.33
C VAL A 172 2.54 -9.69 -4.97
N TYR A 173 1.66 -8.87 -5.54
CA TYR A 173 1.54 -7.46 -5.19
C TYR A 173 1.11 -7.24 -3.74
N ALA A 174 0.14 -8.02 -3.25
CA ALA A 174 -0.28 -7.98 -1.86
C ALA A 174 0.88 -8.33 -0.91
N LEU A 175 1.61 -9.41 -1.18
CA LEU A 175 2.76 -9.84 -0.36
C LEU A 175 3.91 -8.83 -0.38
N ASP A 176 4.21 -8.22 -1.53
CA ASP A 176 5.18 -7.13 -1.64
C ASP A 176 4.77 -5.93 -0.76
N THR A 177 3.48 -5.58 -0.77
CA THR A 177 2.95 -4.50 0.08
C THR A 177 3.04 -4.84 1.56
N ILE A 178 2.67 -6.06 1.95
CA ILE A 178 2.73 -6.55 3.34
C ILE A 178 4.17 -6.54 3.85
N ALA A 179 5.13 -7.04 3.06
CA ALA A 179 6.55 -7.02 3.42
C ALA A 179 7.08 -5.60 3.66
N LYS A 180 6.48 -4.59 3.01
CA LYS A 180 6.84 -3.18 3.13
C LYS A 180 6.14 -2.45 4.30
N ALA A 181 4.94 -2.89 4.69
CA ALA A 181 4.00 -2.15 5.53
C ALA A 181 4.54 -1.74 6.92
N GLY A 182 5.52 -2.49 7.48
CA GLY A 182 6.11 -2.18 8.78
C GLY A 182 7.35 -1.27 8.74
N ILE A 183 7.94 -1.06 7.57
CA ILE A 183 9.26 -0.40 7.43
C ILE A 183 9.13 0.93 6.69
N VAL A 184 8.29 0.97 5.66
CA VAL A 184 8.10 2.11 4.76
C VAL A 184 7.31 3.23 5.44
N GLY A 185 7.85 4.45 5.39
CA GLY A 185 7.23 5.64 5.98
C GLY A 185 7.57 5.88 7.45
N ARG A 186 8.02 4.85 8.19
CA ARG A 186 8.51 4.98 9.58
C ARG A 186 10.04 5.01 9.69
N ARG A 187 10.73 4.05 9.08
CA ARG A 187 12.20 3.91 9.17
C ARG A 187 12.91 4.19 7.85
N VAL A 188 12.17 4.01 6.76
CA VAL A 188 12.70 4.00 5.40
C VAL A 188 11.78 4.79 4.49
N GLU A 189 12.36 5.63 3.63
CA GLU A 189 11.62 6.23 2.53
C GLU A 189 11.63 5.32 1.32
N CYS A 190 10.47 5.18 0.67
CA CYS A 190 10.39 4.51 -0.63
C CYS A 190 10.30 5.52 -1.76
N ARG A 191 11.22 5.40 -2.73
CA ARG A 191 11.09 6.05 -4.04
C ARG A 191 11.11 4.98 -5.12
N GLY A 192 9.95 4.65 -5.66
CA GLY A 192 9.79 3.49 -6.55
C GLY A 192 10.01 2.19 -5.77
N ASN A 193 10.92 1.35 -6.25
CA ASN A 193 11.31 0.09 -5.59
C ASN A 193 12.53 0.23 -4.67
N PHE A 194 13.09 1.44 -4.55
CA PHE A 194 14.26 1.69 -3.72
C PHE A 194 13.85 2.15 -2.32
N PHE A 195 14.54 1.58 -1.34
CA PHE A 195 14.33 1.82 0.08
C PHE A 195 15.52 2.57 0.64
N PHE A 196 15.34 3.82 1.05
CA PHE A 196 16.40 4.64 1.64
C PHE A 196 16.23 4.70 3.16
N SER A 197 17.20 4.16 3.89
CA SER A 197 17.23 4.23 5.34
C SER A 197 17.50 5.65 5.79
N ARG A 198 16.66 6.17 6.70
CA ARG A 198 16.96 7.41 7.43
C ARG A 198 17.82 7.16 8.67
N LEU A 199 18.11 5.90 8.99
CA LEU A 199 18.97 5.51 10.10
C LEU A 199 20.42 5.64 9.61
N ASN A 200 21.15 6.63 10.13
CA ASN A 200 22.56 6.94 9.84
C ASN A 200 22.84 7.65 8.49
N PRO A 201 22.32 8.86 8.28
CA PRO A 201 22.74 9.71 7.18
C PRO A 201 24.25 10.00 7.21
N LYS A 202 24.89 10.04 6.03
CA LYS A 202 26.26 10.53 5.86
C LYS A 202 26.25 11.91 5.23
N ASP A 203 26.84 12.88 5.90
CA ASP A 203 26.91 14.26 5.38
C ASP A 203 27.78 14.33 4.13
N LEU A 204 27.32 15.15 3.17
CA LEU A 204 28.02 15.50 1.94
C LEU A 204 28.21 17.02 1.87
N ASN A 205 29.13 17.46 1.01
CA ASN A 205 29.36 18.89 0.80
C ASN A 205 28.10 19.61 0.26
N GLY A 206 27.93 20.87 0.69
CA GLY A 206 26.85 21.73 0.23
C GLY A 206 25.48 21.44 0.85
N GLY A 207 25.45 20.98 2.10
CA GLY A 207 24.20 20.73 2.86
C GLY A 207 23.40 19.53 2.35
N ARG A 208 24.05 18.60 1.65
CA ARG A 208 23.43 17.38 1.13
C ARG A 208 23.76 16.21 2.05
N VAL A 209 22.94 15.18 1.97
CA VAL A 209 23.07 14.00 2.81
C VAL A 209 22.91 12.75 1.94
N LEU A 210 23.78 11.77 2.14
CA LEU A 210 23.68 10.44 1.56
C LEU A 210 22.91 9.52 2.52
N TYR A 211 21.90 8.85 1.98
CA TYR A 211 21.16 7.80 2.66
C TYR A 211 21.50 6.46 2.03
N GLU A 212 21.89 5.49 2.86
CA GLU A 212 22.11 4.12 2.40
C GLU A 212 20.77 3.48 2.05
N GLY A 213 20.75 2.69 0.98
CA GLY A 213 19.53 2.08 0.48
C GLY A 213 19.67 0.62 0.10
N LEU A 214 18.54 -0.07 0.14
CA LEU A 214 18.37 -1.44 -0.32
C LEU A 214 17.62 -1.40 -1.66
N CYS A 215 18.12 -2.21 -2.60
CA CYS A 215 17.53 -2.47 -3.91
C CYS A 215 16.81 -3.81 -3.90
#